data_AF-A0A4Z1FNQ2-F1
#
_entry.id   AF-A0A4Z1FNQ2-F1
#
_cell.length_a   1.000
_cell.length_b   1.000
_cell.length_c   1.000
_cell.angle_alpha   90.00
_cell.angle_beta   90.00
_cell.angle_gamma   90.00
#
_symmetry.space_group_name_H-M   'P 1'
#
loop_
_entity.id
_entity.type
_entity.pdbx_description
1 polymer ?
#
loop_
_entity_poly.entity_id
_entity_poly.type
_entity_poly.pdbx_seq_one_letter_code
_entity_poly.pdbx_strand_id
1 'polypeptide(L)' 'MGQAFSGPDAFKWLRFTPKATAVLQANPFLFVQLILVLIGLFVLGGIAFWIHYETNKPYAKPKVKKDAKK' A
#
# COMPACT_ATOMS: atom_id res chain seq x y z
N MET A 1 -8.08 25.97 -2.74
CA MET A 1 -7.82 24.54 -2.44
C MET A 1 -9.11 23.93 -1.91
N GLY A 2 -9.48 22.74 -2.36
CA GLY A 2 -10.79 22.15 -2.07
C GLY A 2 -11.05 21.99 -0.57
N GLN A 3 -12.32 22.13 -0.18
CA GLN A 3 -12.82 22.07 1.21
C GLN A 3 -12.39 20.81 1.98
N ALA A 4 -11.99 19.75 1.27
CA ALA A 4 -11.54 18.47 1.84
C ALA A 4 -10.22 18.52 2.61
N PHE A 5 -9.37 19.54 2.37
CA PHE A 5 -8.04 19.64 3.00
C PHE A 5 -7.89 20.85 3.93
N SER A 6 -8.97 21.58 4.20
CA SER A 6 -8.94 22.80 5.01
C SER A 6 -9.79 22.66 6.27
N GLY A 7 -9.47 23.48 7.28
CA GLY A 7 -10.22 23.58 8.53
C GLY A 7 -9.65 22.76 9.71
N PRO A 8 -10.15 22.99 10.94
CA PRO A 8 -9.57 22.43 12.17
C PRO A 8 -9.62 20.90 12.25
N ASP A 9 -10.57 20.27 11.56
CA ASP A 9 -10.78 18.81 11.60
C ASP A 9 -10.17 18.06 10.41
N ALA A 10 -9.44 18.74 9.51
CA ALA A 10 -8.74 18.07 8.42
C ALA A 10 -7.77 17.02 8.97
N PHE A 11 -7.80 15.81 8.41
CA PHE A 11 -6.94 14.68 8.81
C PHE A 11 -7.07 14.22 10.28
N LYS A 12 -8.13 14.61 11.01
CA LYS A 12 -8.34 14.20 12.42
C LYS A 12 -8.35 12.69 12.63
N TRP A 13 -8.83 11.94 11.63
CA TRP A 13 -8.82 10.48 11.61
C TRP A 13 -7.41 9.86 11.62
N LEU A 14 -6.39 10.60 11.18
CA LEU A 14 -4.98 10.18 11.21
C LEU A 14 -4.30 10.49 12.56
N ARG A 15 -5.00 11.19 13.47
CA ARG A 15 -4.52 11.56 14.82
C ARG A 15 -3.14 12.24 14.82
N PHE A 16 -2.87 13.06 13.80
CA PHE A 16 -1.65 13.83 13.71
C PHE A 16 -1.57 14.95 14.75
N THR A 17 -0.35 15.38 15.06
CA THR A 17 -0.14 16.58 15.88
C THR A 17 -0.64 17.82 15.11
N PRO A 18 -1.07 18.89 15.80
CA PRO A 18 -1.53 20.11 15.13
C PRO A 18 -0.50 20.69 14.15
N LYS A 19 0.80 20.57 14.49
CA LYS A 19 1.91 20.98 13.62
C LYS A 19 1.97 20.17 12.34
N ALA A 20 1.83 18.84 12.43
CA ALA A 20 1.82 17.97 11.26
C ALA A 20 0.59 18.23 10.37
N THR A 21 -0.59 18.41 10.96
CA THR A 21 -1.81 18.81 10.22
C THR A 21 -1.58 20.12 9.49
N ALA A 22 -1.02 21.14 10.14
CA ALA A 22 -0.75 22.43 9.50
C ALA A 22 0.20 22.32 8.28
N VAL A 23 1.24 21.47 8.35
CA VAL A 23 2.16 21.21 7.23
C VAL A 23 1.41 20.57 6.05
N LEU A 24 0.54 19.59 6.32
CA LEU A 24 -0.26 18.94 5.29
C LEU A 24 -1.30 19.88 4.69
N GLN A 25 -1.88 20.78 5.48
CA GLN A 25 -2.83 21.79 4.99
C GLN A 25 -2.16 22.88 4.16
N ALA A 26 -0.92 23.24 4.49
CA ALA A 26 -0.13 24.20 3.72
C ALA A 26 0.21 23.66 2.32
N ASN A 27 0.49 22.36 2.22
CA ASN A 27 0.87 21.70 0.97
C ASN A 27 0.11 20.38 0.79
N PRO A 28 -1.21 20.41 0.53
CA PRO A 28 -2.04 19.21 0.50
C PRO A 28 -1.68 18.25 -0.64
N PHE A 29 -1.06 18.77 -1.71
CA PHE A 29 -0.58 17.95 -2.82
C PHE A 29 0.51 16.95 -2.39
N LEU A 30 1.36 17.29 -1.39
CA LEU A 30 2.39 16.38 -0.89
C LEU A 30 1.77 15.11 -0.30
N PHE A 31 0.65 15.25 0.43
CA PHE A 31 -0.05 14.10 1.00
C PHE A 31 -0.64 13.20 -0.09
N VAL A 32 -1.32 13.81 -1.07
CA VAL A 32 -1.90 13.07 -2.21
C VAL A 32 -0.81 12.33 -2.98
N GLN A 33 0.31 13.01 -3.26
CA GLN A 33 1.43 12.41 -3.97
C GLN A 33 2.03 11.23 -3.20
N LEU A 34 2.22 11.35 -1.88
CA LEU A 34 2.69 10.26 -1.04
C LEU A 34 1.77 9.03 -1.14
N ILE A 35 0.45 9.23 -1.03
CA ILE A 35 -0.52 8.13 -1.13
C ILE A 35 -0.47 7.48 -2.52
N LEU A 36 -0.41 8.27 -3.60
CA LEU A 36 -0.30 7.75 -4.96
C LEU A 36 0.98 6.93 -5.17
N VAL A 37 2.11 7.39 -4.62
CA VAL A 37 3.38 6.65 -4.67
C VAL A 37 3.27 5.33 -3.92
N LEU A 38 2.70 5.32 -2.72
CA LEU A 38 2.51 4.08 -1.95
C LEU A 38 1.61 3.09 -2.70
N ILE A 39 0.50 3.54 -3.28
CA ILE A 39 -0.38 2.71 -4.10
C ILE A 39 0.41 2.14 -5.29
N GLY A 40 1.18 2.98 -6.00
CA GLY A 40 2.02 2.54 -7.11
C GLY A 40 3.01 1.45 -6.72
N LEU A 41 3.69 1.60 -5.57
CA LEU A 41 4.61 0.59 -5.04
C LEU A 41 3.90 -0.72 -4.69
N PHE A 42 2.72 -0.67 -4.08
CA PHE A 42 1.92 -1.87 -3.79
C PHE A 42 1.45 -2.58 -5.06
N VAL A 43 1.03 -1.83 -6.09
CA VAL A 43 0.64 -2.39 -7.39
C VAL A 43 1.83 -3.07 -8.05
N LEU A 44 3.00 -2.42 -8.09
CA LEU A 44 4.23 -3.00 -8.65
C LEU A 44 4.67 -4.25 -7.90
N GLY A 45 4.68 -4.20 -6.56
CA GLY A 45 4.99 -5.34 -5.71
C GLY A 45 4.01 -6.49 -5.91
N GLY A 46 2.72 -6.20 -6.03
CA GLY A 46 1.66 -7.19 -6.29
C GLY A 46 1.81 -7.86 -7.66
N ILE A 47 2.08 -7.08 -8.71
CA ILE A 47 2.35 -7.61 -10.06
C ILE A 47 3.60 -8.49 -10.05
N ALA A 48 4.68 -8.03 -9.43
CA ALA A 48 5.92 -8.80 -9.31
C ALA A 48 5.70 -10.11 -8.55
N PHE A 49 4.95 -10.08 -7.44
CA PHE A 49 4.56 -11.26 -6.68
C PHE A 49 3.72 -12.23 -7.51
N TRP A 50 2.74 -11.72 -8.27
CA TRP A 50 1.90 -12.55 -9.12
C TRP A 50 2.69 -13.25 -10.22
N ILE A 51 3.59 -12.53 -10.89
CA ILE A 51 4.51 -13.10 -11.88
C ILE A 51 5.39 -14.16 -11.22
N HIS A 52 5.97 -13.88 -10.05
CA HIS A 52 6.81 -14.83 -9.31
C HIS A 52 6.02 -16.11 -8.94
N TYR A 53 4.77 -15.96 -8.50
CA TYR A 53 3.91 -17.08 -8.17
C TYR A 53 3.62 -17.95 -9.40
N GLU A 54 3.24 -17.34 -10.52
CA GLU A 54 2.88 -18.06 -11.74
C GLU A 54 4.08 -18.76 -12.38
N THR A 55 5.22 -18.07 -12.43
CA THR A 55 6.47 -18.59 -13.01
C THR A 55 7.11 -19.70 -12.17
N ASN A 56 6.81 -19.79 -10.87
CA ASN A 56 7.28 -20.87 -10.00
C ASN A 56 6.43 -22.16 -10.08
N LYS A 57 5.21 -22.12 -10.62
CA LYS A 57 4.33 -23.31 -10.71
C LYS A 57 4.97 -24.50 -11.44
N PRO A 58 5.69 -24.33 -12.57
CA PRO A 58 6.36 -25.44 -13.26
C PRO A 58 7.47 -26.08 -12.43
N TYR A 59 8.08 -25.31 -11.52
CA TYR A 59 9.15 -25.77 -10.63
C TYR A 59 8.63 -26.27 -9.27
N ALA A 60 7.32 -26.30 -9.07
CA ALA A 60 6.72 -26.81 -7.85
C ALA A 60 7.03 -28.30 -7.72
N LYS A 61 7.81 -28.66 -6.68
CA LYS A 61 8.11 -30.05 -6.37
C LYS A 61 6.79 -30.82 -6.19
N PRO A 62 6.67 -32.05 -6.72
CA PRO A 62 5.50 -32.88 -6.51
C PRO A 62 5.21 -32.95 -5.01
N LYS A 63 4.00 -32.60 -4.59
CA LYS A 63 3.60 -32.75 -3.20
C LYS A 63 3.66 -34.24 -2.88
N VAL A 64 4.62 -34.65 -2.04
CA VAL A 64 4.71 -36.03 -1.56
C VAL A 64 3.41 -36.32 -0.82
N LYS A 65 2.55 -37.17 -1.41
CA LYS A 65 1.32 -37.61 -0.74
C LYS A 65 1.74 -38.36 0.52
N LYS A 66 1.19 -37.95 1.67
CA LYS A 66 1.48 -38.56 2.99
C LYS A 66 1.17 -40.06 3.05
N ASP A 67 0.41 -40.57 2.08
CA ASP A 67 0.02 -41.98 1.98
C ASP A 67 1.04 -42.87 1.24
N ALA A 68 2.11 -42.30 0.66
CA ALA A 68 3.16 -43.08 -0.01
C ALA A 68 4.18 -43.71 0.96
N LYS A 69 3.98 -43.53 2.27
CA LYS A 69 4.78 -44.09 3.35
C LYS A 69 3.90 -44.99 4.21
N LYS A 70 3.29 -46.01 3.62
CA LYS A 70 2.70 -47.12 4.37
C LYS A 70 2.93 -48.42 3.66
#